data_AF-A0A438CEV8-F1
#
_entry.id   AF-A0A438CEV8-F1
#
_cell.length_a   1.000
_cell.length_b   1.000
_cell.length_c   1.000
_cell.angle_alpha   90.00
_cell.angle_beta   90.00
_cell.angle_gamma   90.00
#
_symmetry.space_group_name_H-M   'P 1'
#
loop_
_entity.id
_entity.type
_entity.pdbx_description
1 polymer ?
#
loop_
_entity_poly.entity_id
_entity_poly.type
_entity_poly.pdbx_seq_one_letter_code
_entity_poly.pdbx_strand_id
1 'polypeptide(L)' 'MVDKVLVENPKQLEQYRGGKTKLQGYFAGQVMKASKGKANPGLLNKILLEKLNAKS' A
#
# COMPACT_ATOMS: atom_id res chain seq x y z
N MET A 1 6.20 5.50 5.65
CA MET A 1 5.61 5.91 4.34
C MET A 1 4.44 5.01 3.94
N VAL A 2 4.60 3.68 3.92
CA VAL A 2 3.51 2.74 3.60
C VAL A 2 2.36 2.87 4.59
N ASP A 3 2.63 2.79 5.90
CA ASP A 3 1.63 3.04 6.95
C ASP A 3 0.90 4.37 6.76
N LYS A 4 1.62 5.44 6.44
CA LYS A 4 1.01 6.75 6.25
C LYS A 4 -0.01 6.71 5.11
N VAL A 5 0.33 6.11 3.98
CA VAL A 5 -0.60 5.95 2.85
C VAL A 5 -1.80 5.08 3.23
N LEU A 6 -1.60 4.02 4.02
CA LEU A 6 -2.68 3.14 4.47
C LEU A 6 -3.64 3.86 5.44
N VAL A 7 -3.10 4.63 6.39
CA VAL A 7 -3.85 5.43 7.36
C VAL A 7 -4.55 6.61 6.69
N GLU A 8 -3.96 7.20 5.65
CA GLU A 8 -4.59 8.27 4.86
C GLU A 8 -5.68 7.74 3.91
N ASN A 9 -5.75 6.41 3.69
CA ASN A 9 -6.71 5.78 2.77
C ASN A 9 -7.43 4.58 3.42
N PRO A 10 -8.14 4.79 4.55
CA PRO A 10 -8.75 3.70 5.31
C PRO A 10 -9.84 2.97 4.51
N LYS A 11 -10.65 3.70 3.72
CA LYS A 11 -11.69 3.10 2.86
C LYS A 11 -11.11 2.12 1.84
N GLN A 12 -10.00 2.49 1.19
CA GLN A 12 -9.34 1.63 0.22
C GLN A 12 -8.68 0.43 0.91
N LEU A 13 -8.19 0.60 2.13
CA LEU A 13 -7.64 -0.50 2.92
C LEU A 13 -8.72 -1.52 3.26
N GLU A 14 -9.89 -1.04 3.71
CA GLU A 14 -11.05 -1.89 3.97
C GLU A 14 -11.53 -2.61 2.71
N GLN A 15 -11.61 -1.91 1.57
CA GLN A 15 -11.96 -2.54 0.30
C GLN A 15 -10.94 -3.61 -0.12
N TYR A 16 -9.64 -3.34 0.04
CA TYR A 16 -8.60 -4.33 -0.24
C TYR A 16 -8.76 -5.56 0.66
N ARG A 17 -8.97 -5.35 1.97
CA ARG A 17 -9.25 -6.42 2.94
C ARG A 17 -10.56 -7.16 2.64
N GLY A 18 -11.53 -6.49 2.02
CA GLY A 18 -12.76 -7.06 1.49
C GLY A 18 -12.61 -7.81 0.17
N GLY A 19 -11.38 -8.01 -0.32
CA GLY A 19 -11.08 -8.81 -1.52
C GLY A 19 -10.83 -8.00 -2.79
N LYS A 20 -10.85 -6.66 -2.75
CA LYS A 20 -10.45 -5.81 -3.90
C LYS A 20 -8.92 -5.72 -4.02
N THR A 21 -8.31 -6.80 -4.51
CA THR A 21 -6.86 -6.88 -4.81
C THR A 21 -6.39 -5.82 -5.80
N LYS A 22 -7.28 -5.28 -6.65
CA LYS A 22 -6.98 -4.18 -7.60
C LYS A 22 -6.47 -2.91 -6.91
N LEU A 23 -6.74 -2.73 -5.62
CA LEU A 23 -6.24 -1.59 -4.85
C LEU A 23 -4.75 -1.68 -4.50
N GLN A 24 -4.13 -2.85 -4.65
CA GLN A 24 -2.69 -3.00 -4.45
C GLN A 24 -1.87 -2.07 -5.36
N GLY A 25 -2.25 -1.96 -6.65
CA GLY A 25 -1.60 -1.04 -7.59
C GLY A 25 -1.83 0.44 -7.24
N TYR A 26 -3.00 0.77 -6.70
CA TYR A 26 -3.31 2.11 -6.20
C TYR A 26 -2.38 2.50 -5.04
N PHE A 27 -2.24 1.61 -4.06
CA PHE A 27 -1.33 1.83 -2.94
C PHE A 27 0.13 1.89 -3.38
N ALA A 28 0.57 1.00 -4.28
CA ALA A 28 1.93 1.03 -4.82
C ALA A 28 2.25 2.40 -5.46
N GLY A 29 1.35 2.94 -6.27
CA GLY A 29 1.49 4.27 -6.87
C GLY A 29 1.57 5.38 -5.83
N GLN A 30 0.69 5.36 -4.82
CA GLN A 30 0.70 6.34 -3.73
C GLN A 30 1.99 6.30 -2.92
N VAL A 31 2.52 5.11 -2.61
CA VAL A 31 3.78 4.99 -1.88
C VAL A 31 4.97 5.40 -2.75
N MET A 32 5.00 5.08 -4.04
CA MET A 32 6.04 5.58 -4.96
C MET A 32 6.04 7.11 -5.04
N LYS A 33 4.86 7.73 -5.07
CA LYS A 33 4.70 9.18 -5.05
C LYS A 33 5.20 9.79 -3.74
N ALA A 34 4.81 9.20 -2.61
CA ALA A 34 5.28 9.61 -1.28
C ALA A 34 6.81 9.45 -1.12
N SER A 35 7.39 8.45 -1.77
CA SER A 35 8.82 8.23 -1.80
C SER A 35 9.58 9.12 -2.80
N LYS A 36 8.88 9.96 -3.58
CA LYS A 36 9.45 10.80 -4.65
C LYS A 36 10.34 10.00 -5.63
N GLY A 37 9.95 8.77 -5.94
CA GLY A 37 10.72 7.88 -6.83
C GLY A 37 12.07 7.40 -6.29
N LYS A 38 12.40 7.68 -5.02
CA LYS A 38 13.67 7.26 -4.42
C LYS A 38 13.68 5.81 -3.89
N ALA A 39 12.51 5.21 -3.67
CA ALA A 39 12.42 3.86 -3.14
C ALA A 39 12.32 2.82 -4.25
N ASN A 40 12.92 1.66 -3.97
CA ASN A 40 12.91 0.51 -4.87
C ASN A 40 11.47 -0.06 -4.99
N PRO A 41 10.93 -0.20 -6.22
CA PRO A 41 9.56 -0.67 -6.44
C PRO A 41 9.34 -2.11 -5.96
N GLY A 42 10.34 -3.00 -6.09
CA GLY A 42 10.24 -4.38 -5.63
C GLY A 42 10.15 -4.47 -4.10
N LEU A 43 10.99 -3.69 -3.41
CA LEU A 43 10.96 -3.61 -1.95
C LEU A 43 9.66 -2.97 -1.44
N LEU A 44 9.21 -1.89 -2.10
CA LEU A 44 7.95 -1.23 -1.80
C LEU A 44 6.75 -2.17 -1.92
N ASN A 45 6.67 -2.92 -3.02
CA ASN A 45 5.56 -3.84 -3.24
C ASN A 45 5.55 -4.97 -2.19
N LYS A 46 6.73 -5.47 -1.79
CA LYS A 46 6.85 -6.42 -0.66
C LYS A 46 6.35 -5.83 0.65
N ILE A 47 6.87 -4.67 1.06
CA ILE A 47 6.48 -4.03 2.33
C ILE A 47 4.98 -3.70 2.32
N LEU A 48 4.46 -3.23 1.18
CA LEU A 48 3.05 -2.96 1.01
C LEU A 48 2.21 -4.23 1.20
N LEU A 49 2.55 -5.33 0.51
CA LEU A 49 1.88 -6.61 0.66
C LEU A 49 1.95 -7.13 2.09
N GLU A 50 3.11 -7.03 2.74
CA GLU A 50 3.24 -7.42 4.15
C GLU A 50 2.33 -6.59 5.04
N LYS A 51 2.28 -5.27 4.87
CA LYS A 51 1.40 -4.39 5.66
C LYS A 51 -0.08 -4.61 5.39
N LEU A 52 -0.43 -4.91 4.14
CA LEU A 52 -1.79 -5.20 3.72
C LEU A 52 -2.29 -6.57 4.23
N ASN A 53 -1.39 -7.57 4.29
CA ASN A 53 -1.67 -8.93 4.75
C ASN A 53 -1.39 -9.15 6.24
N ALA A 54 -0.66 -8.24 6.91
CA ALA A 54 -0.49 -8.24 8.35
C ALA A 54 -1.85 -8.00 9.01
N LYS A 55 -2.58 -9.09 9.25
CA LYS A 55 -3.64 -9.15 10.25
C LYS A 55 -2.99 -9.00 11.62
N SER A 56 -3.27 -7.91 12.30
CA SER A 56 -3.20 -7.82 13.76
C SER A 56 -4.62 -7.80 14.29
#